data_AF-A0A7V0YG84-F1
#
_entry.id   AF-A0A7V0YG84-F1
#
_cell.length_a   1.000
_cell.length_b   1.000
_cell.length_c   1.000
_cell.angle_alpha   90.00
_cell.angle_beta   90.00
_cell.angle_gamma   90.00
#
_symmetry.space_group_name_H-M   'P 1'
#
loop_
_entity.id
_entity.type
_entity.pdbx_description
1 polymer ?
#
loop_
_entity_poly.entity_id
_entity_poly.type
_entity_poly.pdbx_seq_one_letter_code
_entity_poly.pdbx_strand_id
1 'polypeptide(L)'
;MRSLSISKASECHLCALPIIGKTYISDDRSKRFCSQECLKVYEIANKRGLDLIKESRAYQHRVSWPKESISNQRLIVATIDGMYCPSCALLIKACLMKLPGIIDVYVNYISNSARIYYKPSQIKEEDIALEISALGYTAYLSKGDLRESFKRKYRSPFMSLSIAGMLTALVMLIDLVVLYPAYSRGTISRNVAIYEYIALAFTTPVQFLLGWSILRDALKSIQAWRITSDALLSVSSLTAYFYSIYATFAKAGPVYFAAAAMITTIAIAGRSFENLAKRRLTDASNWFNSLLPDQAWLIKAASIEAIPTDDIEPGMHILVRPGERVPIDGVIVEGSSVIDESALSGEISPISK
;
A
#
# COMPACT_ATOMS: atom_id res chain seq x y z
N MET A 1 36.19 -34.10 -24.49
CA MET A 1 35.08 -34.46 -23.58
C MET A 1 33.77 -34.25 -24.32
N ARG A 2 32.91 -35.26 -24.30
CA ARG A 2 31.78 -35.46 -25.21
C ARG A 2 30.73 -34.35 -25.14
N SER A 3 30.36 -33.86 -26.32
CA SER A 3 29.12 -33.16 -26.59
C SER A 3 27.93 -34.04 -26.20
N LEU A 4 27.22 -33.65 -25.14
CA LEU A 4 25.89 -34.16 -24.86
C LEU A 4 24.90 -33.29 -25.62
N SER A 5 24.40 -33.84 -26.72
CA SER A 5 23.23 -33.38 -27.44
C SER A 5 22.09 -33.10 -26.47
N ILE A 6 21.61 -31.86 -26.44
CA ILE A 6 20.38 -31.44 -25.77
C ILE A 6 19.23 -32.17 -26.45
N SER A 7 18.87 -33.34 -25.94
CA SER A 7 17.63 -34.02 -26.30
C SER A 7 16.47 -33.13 -25.85
N LYS A 8 15.65 -32.66 -26.80
CA LYS A 8 14.40 -31.90 -26.59
C LYS A 8 13.86 -32.00 -25.15
N ALA A 9 14.11 -30.96 -24.34
CA ALA A 9 13.54 -30.88 -23.01
C ALA A 9 12.01 -30.93 -23.15
N SER A 10 11.37 -31.96 -22.60
CA SER A 10 9.92 -32.04 -22.62
C SER A 10 9.35 -30.91 -21.76
N GLU A 11 8.52 -30.06 -22.33
CA GLU A 11 7.81 -29.01 -21.60
C GLU A 11 6.67 -29.59 -20.77
N CYS A 12 6.37 -28.93 -19.66
CA CYS A 12 5.20 -29.24 -18.85
C CYS A 12 3.93 -28.91 -19.63
N HIS A 13 2.99 -29.87 -19.72
CA HIS A 13 1.75 -29.69 -20.47
C HIS A 13 0.79 -28.66 -19.84
N LEU A 14 0.96 -28.34 -18.55
CA LEU A 14 0.12 -27.36 -17.86
C LEU A 14 0.72 -25.96 -17.88
N CYS A 15 1.98 -25.81 -17.46
CA CYS A 15 2.62 -24.50 -17.29
C CYS A 15 3.63 -24.13 -18.39
N ALA A 16 3.84 -24.99 -19.39
CA ALA A 16 4.76 -24.78 -20.51
C ALA A 16 6.23 -24.52 -20.14
N LEU A 17 6.61 -24.69 -18.86
CA LEU A 17 8.00 -24.57 -18.43
C LEU A 17 8.80 -25.83 -18.82
N PRO A 18 10.11 -25.69 -19.10
CA PRO A 18 10.98 -26.85 -19.35
C PRO A 18 11.02 -27.75 -18.12
N ILE A 19 10.82 -29.06 -18.31
CA ILE A 19 10.94 -30.03 -17.21
C ILE A 19 12.43 -30.29 -16.96
N ILE A 20 12.94 -29.76 -15.85
CA ILE A 20 14.30 -29.98 -15.38
C ILE A 20 14.23 -30.97 -14.21
N GLY A 21 14.63 -32.22 -14.44
CA GLY A 21 14.63 -33.27 -13.41
C GLY A 21 13.45 -34.26 -13.49
N LYS A 22 12.83 -34.59 -12.36
CA LYS A 22 11.80 -35.64 -12.26
C LYS A 22 10.53 -35.23 -13.03
N THR A 23 10.03 -36.16 -13.86
CA THR A 23 8.80 -35.97 -14.64
C THR A 23 7.63 -36.67 -13.95
N TYR A 24 6.52 -35.95 -13.79
CA TYR A 24 5.25 -36.50 -13.28
C TYR A 24 4.31 -36.76 -14.46
N ILE A 25 3.62 -37.90 -14.46
CA ILE A 25 2.83 -38.37 -15.61
C ILE A 25 1.39 -38.61 -15.13
N SER A 26 0.40 -38.24 -15.94
CA SER A 26 -1.02 -38.51 -15.66
C SER A 26 -1.38 -40.00 -15.70
N ASP A 27 -2.50 -40.36 -15.08
CA ASP A 27 -3.00 -41.74 -14.99
C ASP A 27 -3.18 -42.42 -16.36
N ASP A 28 -3.50 -41.66 -17.40
CA ASP A 28 -3.63 -42.09 -18.80
C ASP A 28 -2.30 -42.15 -19.58
N ARG A 29 -1.17 -41.86 -18.90
CA ARG A 29 0.19 -41.76 -19.44
C ARG A 29 0.39 -40.79 -20.61
N SER A 30 -0.59 -39.94 -20.90
CA SER A 30 -0.58 -39.10 -22.10
C SER A 30 0.13 -37.75 -21.88
N LYS A 31 0.19 -37.24 -20.64
CA LYS A 31 0.67 -35.88 -20.34
C LYS A 31 1.76 -35.86 -19.28
N ARG A 32 2.68 -34.90 -19.42
CA ARG A 32 3.88 -34.75 -18.58
C ARG A 32 3.85 -33.42 -17.84
N PHE A 33 4.25 -33.43 -16.57
CA PHE A 33 4.21 -32.28 -15.67
C PHE A 33 5.54 -32.10 -14.92
N CYS A 34 5.91 -30.85 -14.64
CA CYS A 34 7.15 -30.48 -13.95
C CYS A 34 7.13 -30.76 -12.45
N SER A 35 5.94 -30.85 -11.84
CA SER A 35 5.78 -31.05 -10.41
C SER A 35 4.52 -31.86 -10.08
N GLN A 36 4.46 -32.43 -8.88
CA GLN A 36 3.31 -33.21 -8.42
C GLN A 36 2.06 -32.34 -8.23
N GLU A 37 2.24 -31.06 -7.95
CA GLU A 37 1.17 -30.06 -7.84
C GLU A 37 0.54 -29.79 -9.21
N CYS A 38 1.34 -29.62 -10.26
CA CYS A 38 0.84 -29.43 -11.62
C CYS A 38 0.00 -30.63 -12.08
N LEU A 39 0.43 -31.85 -11.74
CA LEU A 39 -0.34 -33.06 -12.02
C LEU A 39 -1.70 -33.05 -11.29
N LYS A 40 -1.72 -32.75 -9.99
CA LYS A 40 -2.96 -32.67 -9.20
C LYS A 40 -3.93 -31.63 -9.72
N VAL A 41 -3.45 -30.46 -10.11
CA VAL A 41 -4.29 -29.38 -10.68
C VAL A 41 -4.93 -29.85 -11.98
N TYR A 42 -4.17 -30.49 -12.86
CA TYR A 42 -4.69 -31.06 -14.09
C TYR A 42 -5.77 -32.13 -13.82
N GLU A 43 -5.54 -33.05 -12.89
CA GLU A 43 -6.51 -34.10 -12.55
C GLU A 43 -7.81 -33.55 -11.97
N ILE A 44 -7.73 -32.56 -11.08
CA ILE A 44 -8.90 -31.92 -10.46
C ILE A 44 -9.73 -31.19 -11.53
N ALA A 45 -9.07 -30.47 -12.42
CA ALA A 45 -9.76 -29.73 -13.47
C ALA A 45 -10.38 -30.63 -14.52
N ASN A 46 -9.68 -31.70 -14.93
CA ASN A 46 -10.19 -32.66 -15.89
C ASN A 46 -11.41 -33.41 -15.32
N LYS A 47 -11.42 -33.74 -14.02
CA LYS A 47 -12.60 -34.27 -13.32
C LYS A 47 -13.82 -33.32 -13.32
N ARG A 48 -13.59 -32.02 -13.52
CA ARG A 48 -14.63 -30.99 -13.60
C ARG A 48 -14.96 -30.57 -15.04
N GLY A 49 -14.40 -31.25 -16.04
CA GLY A 49 -14.62 -30.95 -17.47
C GLY A 49 -13.95 -29.68 -17.96
N LEU A 50 -12.96 -29.16 -17.23
CA LEU A 50 -12.23 -27.93 -17.58
C LEU A 50 -10.91 -28.26 -18.27
N ASP A 51 -10.74 -27.80 -19.52
CA ASP A 51 -9.49 -27.97 -20.28
C ASP A 51 -8.47 -26.87 -19.97
N LEU A 52 -7.87 -26.97 -18.78
CA LEU A 52 -6.90 -25.99 -18.28
C LEU A 52 -5.65 -25.85 -19.16
N ILE A 53 -5.34 -26.81 -20.04
CA ILE A 53 -4.17 -26.73 -20.92
C ILE A 53 -4.39 -25.66 -22.00
N LYS A 54 -5.63 -25.54 -22.48
CA LYS A 54 -6.00 -24.55 -23.47
C LYS A 54 -6.10 -23.15 -22.84
N GLU A 55 -6.62 -23.07 -21.62
CA GLU A 55 -6.72 -21.81 -20.85
C GLU A 55 -5.37 -21.32 -20.35
N SER A 56 -4.48 -22.19 -19.86
CA SER A 56 -3.17 -21.79 -19.34
C SER A 56 -2.27 -21.23 -20.45
N ARG A 57 -2.28 -21.85 -21.64
CA ARG A 57 -1.59 -21.33 -22.83
C ARG A 57 -2.15 -20.00 -23.32
N ALA A 58 -3.47 -19.82 -23.24
CA ALA A 58 -4.11 -18.54 -23.56
C ALA A 58 -3.72 -17.42 -22.57
N TYR A 59 -3.47 -17.78 -21.30
CA TYR A 59 -3.07 -16.84 -20.26
C TYR A 59 -1.60 -16.41 -20.36
N GLN A 60 -0.69 -17.33 -20.69
CA GLN A 60 0.75 -17.03 -20.82
C GLN A 60 1.08 -16.02 -21.92
N HIS A 61 0.29 -15.96 -23.00
CA HIS A 61 0.47 -14.97 -24.07
C HIS A 61 -0.13 -13.58 -23.78
N ARG A 62 -0.81 -13.36 -22.63
CA ARG A 62 -1.42 -12.07 -22.28
C ARG A 62 -0.62 -11.18 -21.33
N VAL A 63 0.56 -11.59 -20.87
CA VAL A 63 1.49 -10.67 -20.19
C VAL A 63 2.29 -9.89 -21.24
N SER A 64 1.55 -9.15 -22.08
CA SER A 64 2.12 -8.12 -22.92
C SER A 64 2.10 -6.83 -22.11
N TRP A 65 3.26 -6.41 -21.59
CA TRP A 65 3.45 -4.98 -21.33
C TRP A 65 3.11 -4.26 -22.64
N PRO A 66 2.21 -3.26 -22.66
CA PRO A 66 1.90 -2.55 -23.89
C PRO A 66 3.21 -1.94 -24.42
N LYS A 67 3.74 -2.52 -25.49
CA LYS A 67 5.02 -2.13 -26.12
C LYS A 67 4.85 -1.03 -27.18
N GLU A 68 3.69 -0.41 -27.24
CA GLU A 68 3.42 0.68 -28.17
C GLU A 68 2.98 1.92 -27.39
N SER A 69 3.68 3.02 -27.65
CA SER A 69 3.24 4.38 -27.36
C SER A 69 1.95 4.66 -28.13
N ILE A 70 0.82 4.20 -27.59
CA ILE A 70 -0.48 4.62 -28.09
C ILE A 70 -0.55 6.13 -27.82
N SER A 71 -0.44 6.92 -28.89
CA SER A 71 -0.27 8.37 -28.97
C SER A 71 -1.30 9.24 -28.22
N ASN A 72 -2.23 8.64 -27.48
CA ASN A 72 -3.30 9.33 -26.78
C ASN A 72 -3.61 8.75 -25.38
N GLN A 73 -2.68 8.00 -24.80
CA GLN A 73 -2.81 7.47 -23.43
C GLN A 73 -1.74 8.09 -22.54
N ARG A 74 -2.12 8.48 -21.32
CA ARG A 74 -1.19 8.91 -20.28
C ARG A 74 -1.38 8.07 -19.04
N LEU A 75 -0.27 7.80 -18.36
CA LEU A 75 -0.24 7.20 -17.04
C LEU A 75 -0.13 8.32 -16.01
N ILE A 76 -1.00 8.30 -15.02
CA ILE A 76 -0.85 9.10 -13.80
C ILE A 76 -0.67 8.18 -12.60
N VAL A 77 0.28 8.55 -11.73
CA VAL A 77 0.49 7.88 -10.44
C VAL A 77 -0.05 8.79 -9.35
N ALA A 78 -1.05 8.29 -8.64
CA ALA A 78 -1.67 8.98 -7.52
C ALA A 78 -1.33 8.26 -6.21
N THR A 79 -0.98 9.02 -5.18
CA THR A 79 -0.91 8.51 -3.80
C THR A 79 -2.26 8.75 -3.16
N ILE A 80 -2.91 7.69 -2.66
CA ILE A 80 -4.25 7.77 -2.07
C ILE A 80 -4.15 7.49 -0.58
N ASP A 81 -4.53 8.48 0.22
CA ASP A 81 -4.62 8.39 1.67
C ASP A 81 -6.03 7.97 2.11
N GLY A 82 -6.10 7.19 3.19
CA GLY A 82 -7.33 6.58 3.71
C GLY A 82 -7.64 5.16 3.20
N MET A 83 -6.71 4.51 2.48
CA MET A 83 -6.89 3.10 2.06
C MET A 83 -6.40 2.12 3.14
N TYR A 84 -7.33 1.44 3.79
CA TYR A 84 -7.00 0.48 4.86
C TYR A 84 -7.08 -0.98 4.39
N CYS A 85 -8.05 -1.34 3.56
CA CYS A 85 -8.28 -2.73 3.16
C CYS A 85 -8.25 -2.96 1.63
N PRO A 86 -8.09 -4.23 1.17
CA PRO A 86 -8.19 -4.59 -0.24
C PRO A 86 -9.50 -4.14 -0.89
N SER A 87 -10.60 -4.13 -0.13
CA SER A 87 -11.91 -3.69 -0.61
C SER A 87 -11.91 -2.20 -0.99
N CYS A 88 -11.12 -1.35 -0.33
CA CYS A 88 -10.95 0.05 -0.73
C CYS A 88 -10.34 0.15 -2.14
N ALA A 89 -9.30 -0.64 -2.41
CA ALA A 89 -8.63 -0.65 -3.72
C ALA A 89 -9.56 -1.15 -4.84
N LEU A 90 -10.30 -2.23 -4.60
CA LEU A 90 -11.29 -2.74 -5.55
C LEU A 90 -12.39 -1.72 -5.86
N LEU A 91 -12.84 -1.00 -4.84
CA LEU A 91 -13.89 0.01 -4.97
C LEU A 91 -13.43 1.23 -5.77
N ILE A 92 -12.24 1.75 -5.47
CA ILE A 92 -11.64 2.85 -6.23
C ILE A 92 -11.47 2.44 -7.69
N LYS A 93 -10.95 1.23 -7.95
CA LYS A 93 -10.87 0.68 -9.31
C LYS A 93 -12.25 0.64 -9.98
N ALA A 94 -13.25 0.06 -9.32
CA ALA A 94 -14.58 -0.10 -9.90
C ALA A 94 -15.28 1.23 -10.19
N CYS A 95 -15.06 2.27 -9.37
CA CYS A 95 -15.60 3.61 -9.61
C CYS A 95 -14.87 4.32 -10.75
N LEU A 96 -13.54 4.33 -10.74
CA LEU A 96 -12.76 4.98 -11.79
C LEU A 96 -12.99 4.31 -13.16
N MET A 97 -13.12 2.99 -13.22
CA MET A 97 -13.44 2.29 -14.47
C MET A 97 -14.79 2.69 -15.10
N LYS A 98 -15.68 3.35 -14.36
CA LYS A 98 -16.95 3.87 -14.90
C LYS A 98 -16.82 5.24 -15.54
N LEU A 99 -15.73 5.97 -15.28
CA LEU A 99 -15.54 7.30 -15.84
C LEU A 99 -15.15 7.21 -17.33
N PRO A 100 -15.77 8.02 -18.20
CA PRO A 100 -15.36 8.08 -19.60
C PRO A 100 -13.91 8.58 -19.70
N GLY A 101 -13.09 7.90 -20.49
CA GLY A 101 -11.69 8.24 -20.67
C GLY A 101 -10.70 7.46 -19.81
N ILE A 102 -11.16 6.67 -18.84
CA ILE A 102 -10.30 5.74 -18.09
C ILE A 102 -10.20 4.40 -18.84
N ILE A 103 -8.97 3.93 -19.04
CA ILE A 103 -8.65 2.72 -19.81
C ILE A 103 -8.44 1.54 -18.87
N ASP A 104 -7.55 1.72 -17.88
CA ASP A 104 -7.33 0.73 -16.83
C ASP A 104 -6.82 1.44 -15.56
N VAL A 105 -7.03 0.78 -14.43
CA VAL A 105 -6.65 1.26 -13.12
C VAL A 105 -6.09 0.11 -12.30
N TYR A 106 -4.91 0.34 -11.73
CA TYR A 106 -4.28 -0.54 -10.77
C TYR A 106 -4.13 0.20 -9.45
N VAL A 107 -4.82 -0.25 -8.42
CA VAL A 107 -4.73 0.32 -7.07
C VAL A 107 -4.07 -0.67 -6.15
N ASN A 108 -3.06 -0.21 -5.42
CA ASN A 108 -2.37 -0.98 -4.40
C ASN A 108 -2.59 -0.33 -3.03
N TYR A 109 -3.36 -1.01 -2.18
CA TYR A 109 -3.68 -0.55 -0.82
C TYR A 109 -2.49 -0.67 0.16
N ILE A 110 -1.47 -1.45 -0.17
CA ILE A 110 -0.27 -1.63 0.67
C ILE A 110 0.64 -0.42 0.50
N SER A 111 0.92 -0.04 -0.76
CA SER A 111 1.78 1.10 -1.10
C SER A 111 1.05 2.44 -1.13
N ASN A 112 -0.26 2.45 -0.83
CA ASN A 112 -1.13 3.62 -0.95
C ASN A 112 -1.04 4.32 -2.32
N SER A 113 -0.86 3.55 -3.39
CA SER A 113 -0.66 4.10 -4.74
C SER A 113 -1.64 3.55 -5.75
N ALA A 114 -2.02 4.39 -6.70
CA ALA A 114 -2.86 4.04 -7.83
C ALA A 114 -2.17 4.45 -9.13
N ARG A 115 -2.09 3.53 -10.08
CA ARG A 115 -1.64 3.75 -11.45
C ARG A 115 -2.88 3.77 -12.33
N ILE A 116 -3.14 4.91 -12.98
CA ILE A 116 -4.36 5.15 -13.73
C ILE A 116 -3.95 5.46 -15.17
N TYR A 117 -4.39 4.63 -16.11
CA TYR A 117 -4.23 4.85 -17.54
C TYR A 117 -5.48 5.56 -18.06
N TYR A 118 -5.30 6.76 -18.61
CA TYR A 118 -6.42 7.59 -19.06
C TYR A 118 -6.12 8.31 -20.38
N LYS A 119 -7.18 8.78 -21.03
CA LYS A 119 -7.12 9.61 -22.24
C LYS A 119 -7.27 11.10 -21.85
N PRO A 120 -6.21 11.93 -22.01
CA PRO A 120 -6.27 13.34 -21.64
C PRO A 120 -7.30 14.16 -22.42
N SER A 121 -7.74 13.66 -23.58
CA SER A 121 -8.78 14.28 -24.40
C SER A 121 -10.19 14.14 -23.83
N GLN A 122 -10.42 13.21 -22.90
CA GLN A 122 -11.76 12.89 -22.37
C GLN A 122 -11.91 13.21 -20.88
N ILE A 123 -10.83 13.17 -20.10
CA ILE A 123 -10.86 13.42 -18.66
C ILE A 123 -9.59 14.13 -18.20
N LYS A 124 -9.73 15.11 -17.30
CA LYS A 124 -8.60 15.80 -16.69
C LYS A 124 -8.17 15.10 -15.41
N GLU A 125 -6.89 15.25 -15.07
CA GLU A 125 -6.31 14.69 -13.85
C GLU A 125 -7.06 15.16 -12.59
N GLU A 126 -7.48 16.43 -12.57
CA GLU A 126 -8.27 17.05 -11.50
C GLU A 126 -9.61 16.33 -11.27
N ASP A 127 -10.30 15.95 -12.33
CA ASP A 127 -11.59 15.24 -12.25
C ASP A 127 -11.41 13.85 -11.63
N ILE A 128 -10.32 13.17 -11.95
CA ILE A 128 -9.95 11.88 -11.35
C ILE A 128 -9.71 12.03 -9.84
N ALA A 129 -8.98 13.06 -9.42
CA ALA A 129 -8.75 13.32 -8.00
C ALA A 129 -10.02 13.74 -7.25
N LEU A 130 -10.91 14.50 -7.90
CA LEU A 130 -12.22 14.85 -7.36
C LEU A 130 -13.09 13.62 -7.16
N GLU A 131 -13.12 12.70 -8.13
CA GLU A 131 -13.86 11.45 -8.00
C GLU A 131 -13.34 10.62 -6.81
N ILE A 132 -12.01 10.46 -6.70
CA ILE A 132 -11.41 9.74 -5.56
C ILE A 132 -11.74 10.43 -4.22
N SER A 133 -11.80 11.77 -4.22
CA SER A 133 -12.17 12.56 -3.04
C SER A 133 -13.65 12.42 -2.68
N ALA A 134 -14.53 12.32 -3.67
CA ALA A 134 -15.96 12.07 -3.50
C ALA A 134 -16.22 10.69 -2.88
N LEU A 135 -15.35 9.71 -3.14
CA LEU A 135 -15.39 8.39 -2.50
C LEU A 135 -14.96 8.40 -1.02
N GLY A 136 -14.53 9.55 -0.49
CA GLY A 136 -14.09 9.74 0.88
C GLY A 136 -12.59 9.59 1.10
N TYR A 137 -11.81 9.37 0.04
CA TYR A 137 -10.35 9.25 0.12
C TYR A 137 -9.66 10.61 -0.11
N THR A 138 -8.34 10.68 0.05
CA THR A 138 -7.58 11.87 -0.33
C THR A 138 -6.54 11.48 -1.36
N ALA A 139 -6.66 11.95 -2.60
CA ALA A 139 -5.70 11.66 -3.66
C ALA A 139 -4.70 12.81 -3.82
N TYR A 140 -3.42 12.48 -3.81
CA TYR A 140 -2.33 13.37 -4.18
C TYR A 140 -1.79 12.91 -5.53
N LEU A 141 -2.02 13.70 -6.57
CA LEU A 141 -1.54 13.43 -7.91
C LEU A 141 -0.06 13.79 -7.98
N SER A 142 0.81 12.79 -8.19
CA SER A 142 2.24 13.06 -8.33
C SER A 142 2.54 13.32 -9.81
N LYS A 143 2.95 14.56 -10.13
CA LYS A 143 3.67 14.84 -11.36
C LYS A 143 5.13 14.52 -11.10
N GLY A 144 5.56 13.33 -11.51
CA GLY A 144 6.98 12.94 -11.58
C GLY A 144 7.78 13.27 -10.31
N ASP A 145 7.57 12.51 -9.24
CA ASP A 145 8.60 12.11 -8.28
C ASP A 145 7.91 11.38 -7.12
N LEU A 146 8.09 10.05 -7.07
CA LEU A 146 7.60 9.26 -5.94
C LEU A 146 8.28 9.69 -4.62
N ARG A 147 9.45 10.32 -4.65
CA ARG A 147 10.31 10.54 -3.47
C ARG A 147 9.88 11.67 -2.52
N GLU A 148 9.30 12.77 -3.01
CA GLU A 148 8.98 13.92 -2.14
C GLU A 148 7.67 13.78 -1.35
N SER A 149 6.65 13.13 -1.93
CA SER A 149 5.33 13.00 -1.30
C SER A 149 5.33 12.10 -0.06
N PHE A 150 6.28 11.16 0.06
CA PHE A 150 6.43 10.32 1.25
C PHE A 150 7.07 11.04 2.46
N LYS A 151 7.87 12.10 2.24
CA LYS A 151 8.67 12.72 3.31
C LYS A 151 7.91 13.75 4.15
N ARG A 152 6.87 14.41 3.62
CA ARG A 152 6.39 15.67 4.22
C ARG A 152 5.33 15.55 5.33
N LYS A 153 4.85 14.35 5.70
CA LYS A 153 3.77 14.22 6.72
C LYS A 153 3.88 13.06 7.70
N TYR A 154 5.09 12.60 7.99
CA TYR A 154 5.31 11.63 9.08
C TYR A 154 6.04 12.29 10.24
N ARG A 155 5.32 13.11 11.01
CA ARG A 155 5.62 13.23 12.45
C ARG A 155 5.50 11.83 13.05
N SER A 156 6.39 11.47 13.96
CA SER A 156 6.48 10.13 14.54
C SER A 156 5.08 9.66 15.04
N PRO A 157 4.44 8.68 14.38
CA PRO A 157 3.11 8.19 14.78
C PRO A 157 3.17 7.58 16.19
N PHE A 158 4.37 7.21 16.62
CA PHE A 158 4.68 6.73 17.96
C PHE A 158 4.46 7.79 19.05
N MET A 159 4.79 9.06 18.82
CA MET A 159 4.68 10.08 19.87
C MET A 159 3.23 10.43 20.16
N SER A 160 2.38 10.54 19.12
CA SER A 160 0.93 10.72 19.30
C SER A 160 0.28 9.51 19.99
N LEU A 161 0.74 8.30 19.67
CA LEU A 161 0.23 7.08 20.31
C LEU A 161 0.59 7.03 21.80
N SER A 162 1.84 7.35 22.16
CA SER A 162 2.26 7.40 23.57
C SER A 162 1.47 8.44 24.38
N ILE A 163 1.25 9.63 23.82
CA ILE A 163 0.47 10.69 24.48
C ILE A 163 -1.00 10.25 24.63
N ALA A 164 -1.61 9.68 23.59
CA ALA A 164 -2.99 9.17 23.64
C ALA A 164 -3.14 8.06 24.69
N GLY A 165 -2.19 7.12 24.70
CA GLY A 165 -2.13 6.04 25.68
C GLY A 165 -2.01 6.55 27.11
N MET A 166 -1.13 7.51 27.36
CA MET A 166 -0.93 8.07 28.70
C MET A 166 -2.16 8.82 29.21
N LEU A 167 -2.79 9.65 28.37
CA LEU A 167 -4.02 10.37 28.74
C LEU A 167 -5.18 9.40 28.98
N THR A 168 -5.32 8.37 28.14
CA THR A 168 -6.37 7.34 28.31
C THR A 168 -6.16 6.54 29.58
N ALA A 169 -4.92 6.16 29.90
CA ALA A 169 -4.59 5.47 31.14
C ALA A 169 -4.94 6.31 32.37
N LEU A 170 -4.70 7.63 32.32
CA LEU A 170 -5.08 8.54 33.39
C LEU A 170 -6.61 8.62 33.60
N VAL A 171 -7.37 8.72 32.50
CA VAL A 171 -8.85 8.70 32.57
C VAL A 171 -9.34 7.35 33.10
N MET A 172 -8.77 6.25 32.64
CA MET A 172 -9.14 4.90 33.08
C MET A 172 -8.81 4.66 34.56
N LEU A 173 -7.70 5.22 35.05
CA LEU A 173 -7.35 5.19 36.48
C LEU A 173 -8.39 5.93 37.32
N ILE A 174 -8.79 7.14 36.90
CA ILE A 174 -9.82 7.92 37.60
C ILE A 174 -11.15 7.15 37.61
N ASP A 175 -11.52 6.56 36.47
CA ASP A 175 -12.76 5.81 36.34
C ASP A 175 -12.77 4.57 37.26
N LEU A 176 -11.69 3.78 37.26
CA LEU A 176 -11.58 2.57 38.07
C LEU A 176 -11.47 2.85 39.58
N VAL A 177 -10.67 3.85 39.98
CA VAL A 177 -10.35 4.10 41.40
C VAL A 177 -11.41 4.97 42.08
N VAL A 178 -12.02 5.90 41.34
CA VAL A 178 -12.89 6.93 41.94
C VAL A 178 -14.33 6.80 41.48
N LEU A 179 -14.59 6.83 40.17
CA LEU A 179 -15.95 6.90 39.64
C LEU A 179 -16.71 5.58 39.80
N TYR A 180 -16.10 4.45 39.47
CA TYR A 180 -16.72 3.13 39.58
C TYR A 180 -17.14 2.79 41.03
N PRO A 181 -16.28 2.97 42.07
CA PRO A 181 -16.69 2.79 43.45
C PRO A 181 -17.71 3.82 43.95
N ALA A 182 -17.75 5.02 43.37
CA ALA A 182 -18.72 6.04 43.73
C ALA A 182 -20.12 5.72 43.19
N TYR A 183 -20.21 5.26 41.93
CA TYR A 183 -21.46 4.84 41.33
C TYR A 183 -21.99 3.54 41.93
N SER A 184 -21.12 2.57 42.24
CA SER A 184 -21.54 1.31 42.87
C SER A 184 -22.12 1.50 44.27
N ARG A 185 -21.69 2.54 44.99
CA ARG A 185 -22.22 2.94 46.30
C ARG A 185 -23.39 3.91 46.22
N GLY A 186 -23.81 4.32 45.02
CA GLY A 186 -24.92 5.27 44.82
C GLY A 186 -24.64 6.69 45.33
N THR A 187 -23.37 7.05 45.58
CA THR A 187 -23.01 8.35 46.17
C THR A 187 -22.78 9.39 45.08
N ILE A 188 -23.78 10.22 44.78
CA ILE A 188 -23.62 11.42 43.94
C ILE A 188 -23.22 12.59 44.85
N SER A 189 -21.94 12.65 45.21
CA SER A 189 -21.38 13.73 46.05
C SER A 189 -20.69 14.80 45.22
N ARG A 190 -20.52 16.01 45.77
CA ARG A 190 -19.80 17.12 45.11
C ARG A 190 -18.37 16.75 44.72
N ASN A 191 -17.73 15.83 45.45
CA ASN A 191 -16.38 15.37 45.16
C ASN A 191 -16.33 14.51 43.88
N VAL A 192 -17.36 13.69 43.63
CA VAL A 192 -17.44 12.83 42.42
C VAL A 192 -17.56 13.68 41.16
N ALA A 193 -18.37 14.74 41.21
CA ALA A 193 -18.54 15.67 40.08
C ALA A 193 -17.20 16.30 39.64
N ILE A 194 -16.29 16.61 40.56
CA ILE A 194 -14.97 17.16 40.21
C ILE A 194 -14.18 16.16 39.35
N TYR A 195 -14.22 14.86 39.69
CA TYR A 195 -13.54 13.82 38.92
C TYR A 195 -14.19 13.59 37.54
N GLU A 196 -15.50 13.77 37.41
CA GLU A 196 -16.18 13.75 36.11
C GLU A 196 -15.71 14.90 35.19
N TYR A 197 -15.56 16.13 35.73
CA TYR A 197 -15.00 17.25 34.96
C TYR A 197 -13.53 17.05 34.59
N ILE A 198 -12.73 16.45 35.48
CA ILE A 198 -11.34 16.10 35.19
C ILE A 198 -11.29 15.04 34.07
N ALA A 199 -12.14 14.01 34.14
CA ALA A 199 -12.23 12.99 33.10
C ALA A 199 -12.66 13.58 31.75
N LEU A 200 -13.63 14.50 31.73
CA LEU A 200 -14.01 15.27 30.54
C LEU A 200 -12.81 16.05 29.97
N ALA A 201 -12.07 16.77 30.82
CA ALA A 201 -10.95 17.60 30.41
C ALA A 201 -9.82 16.78 29.75
N PHE A 202 -9.54 15.57 30.23
CA PHE A 202 -8.55 14.67 29.64
C PHE A 202 -9.07 13.88 28.43
N THR A 203 -10.36 13.54 28.40
CA THR A 203 -10.95 12.78 27.27
C THR A 203 -11.11 13.64 26.03
N THR A 204 -11.42 14.93 26.19
CA THR A 204 -11.61 15.88 25.09
C THR A 204 -10.40 15.98 24.13
N PRO A 205 -9.14 16.17 24.60
CA PRO A 205 -7.98 16.18 23.71
C PRO A 205 -7.70 14.81 23.08
N VAL A 206 -7.99 13.70 23.77
CA VAL A 206 -7.89 12.35 23.17
C VAL A 206 -8.87 12.21 22.00
N GLN A 207 -10.11 12.65 22.19
CA GLN A 207 -11.17 12.54 21.18
C GLN A 207 -10.93 13.48 19.98
N PHE A 208 -10.69 14.77 20.22
CA PHE A 208 -10.71 15.78 19.15
C PHE A 208 -9.34 16.22 18.64
N LEU A 209 -8.26 16.07 19.40
CA LEU A 209 -6.91 16.40 18.91
C LEU A 209 -6.21 15.15 18.37
N LEU A 210 -6.15 14.09 19.18
CA LEU A 210 -5.46 12.85 18.82
C LEU A 210 -6.31 11.98 17.89
N GLY A 211 -7.62 11.91 18.15
CA GLY A 211 -8.61 11.20 17.32
C GLY A 211 -9.09 11.98 16.08
N TRP A 212 -8.59 13.19 15.83
CA TRP A 212 -9.08 14.04 14.73
C TRP A 212 -9.02 13.36 13.35
N SER A 213 -7.95 12.61 13.09
CA SER A 213 -7.78 11.90 11.81
C SER A 213 -8.90 10.90 11.58
N ILE A 214 -9.26 10.12 12.60
CA ILE A 214 -10.33 9.10 12.54
C ILE A 214 -11.69 9.79 12.36
N LEU A 215 -11.96 10.84 13.14
CA LEU A 215 -13.21 11.60 13.03
C LEU A 215 -13.38 12.24 11.65
N ARG A 216 -12.29 12.78 11.08
CA ARG A 216 -12.32 13.36 9.73
C ARG A 216 -12.59 12.29 8.66
N ASP A 217 -11.94 11.14 8.76
CA ASP A 217 -12.11 10.04 7.80
C ASP A 217 -13.53 9.45 7.89
N ALA A 218 -14.06 9.32 9.11
CA ALA A 218 -15.44 8.93 9.37
C ALA A 218 -16.46 9.92 8.80
N LEU A 219 -16.22 11.23 8.96
CA LEU A 219 -17.12 12.26 8.43
C LEU A 219 -17.21 12.17 6.91
N LYS A 220 -16.06 12.01 6.24
CA LYS A 220 -16.00 11.84 4.78
C LYS A 220 -16.69 10.56 4.32
N SER A 221 -16.49 9.43 5.03
CA SER A 221 -17.12 8.17 4.64
C SER A 221 -18.65 8.21 4.82
N ILE A 222 -19.13 8.82 5.90
CA ILE A 222 -20.57 9.02 6.14
C ILE A 222 -21.18 9.92 5.07
N GLN A 223 -20.52 11.03 4.71
CA GLN A 223 -20.96 11.92 3.62
C GLN A 223 -21.03 11.19 2.28
N ALA A 224 -20.10 10.27 2.02
CA ALA A 224 -20.10 9.42 0.85
C ALA A 224 -21.07 8.22 0.93
N TRP A 225 -21.96 8.19 1.93
CA TRP A 225 -22.92 7.10 2.19
C TRP A 225 -22.25 5.72 2.34
N ARG A 226 -21.12 5.67 3.06
CA ARG A 226 -20.31 4.45 3.24
C ARG A 226 -20.07 4.14 4.70
N ILE A 227 -20.20 2.85 5.03
CA ILE A 227 -19.87 2.31 6.34
C ILE A 227 -18.43 1.82 6.30
N THR A 228 -17.53 2.58 6.92
CA THR A 228 -16.12 2.20 7.14
C THR A 228 -15.89 1.82 8.59
N SER A 229 -14.78 1.14 8.88
CA SER A 229 -14.34 0.86 10.26
C SER A 229 -14.26 2.15 11.09
N ASP A 230 -13.78 3.23 10.48
CA ASP A 230 -13.64 4.53 11.13
C ASP A 230 -15.00 5.16 11.46
N ALA A 231 -16.00 4.99 10.59
CA ALA A 231 -17.36 5.47 10.83
C ALA A 231 -17.96 4.80 12.07
N LEU A 232 -17.85 3.47 12.16
CA LEU A 232 -18.40 2.72 13.30
C LEU A 232 -17.70 3.08 14.61
N LEU A 233 -16.37 3.16 14.60
CA LEU A 233 -15.57 3.54 15.77
C LEU A 233 -15.87 4.96 16.22
N SER A 234 -15.98 5.90 15.28
CA SER A 234 -16.28 7.31 15.56
C SER A 234 -17.68 7.50 16.13
N VAL A 235 -18.69 6.85 15.55
CA VAL A 235 -20.06 6.92 16.07
C VAL A 235 -20.12 6.35 17.49
N SER A 236 -19.44 5.22 17.74
CA SER A 236 -19.40 4.59 19.07
C SER A 236 -18.73 5.49 20.11
N SER A 237 -17.54 6.02 19.81
CA SER A 237 -16.80 6.88 20.74
C SER A 237 -17.47 8.22 20.98
N LEU A 238 -18.05 8.84 19.94
CA LEU A 238 -18.81 10.09 20.08
C LEU A 238 -20.09 9.89 20.90
N THR A 239 -20.80 8.77 20.70
CA THR A 239 -22.01 8.47 21.49
C THR A 239 -21.67 8.36 22.97
N ALA A 240 -20.63 7.60 23.32
CA ALA A 240 -20.16 7.50 24.70
C ALA A 240 -19.72 8.87 25.26
N TYR A 241 -19.02 9.67 24.47
CA TYR A 241 -18.53 10.99 24.88
C TYR A 241 -19.67 11.99 25.13
N PHE A 242 -20.62 12.13 24.19
CA PHE A 242 -21.74 13.06 24.33
C PHE A 242 -22.75 12.62 25.39
N TYR A 243 -22.98 11.31 25.54
CA TYR A 243 -23.76 10.78 26.66
C TYR A 243 -23.10 11.14 28.00
N SER A 244 -21.77 11.00 28.10
CA SER A 244 -21.04 11.33 29.33
C SER A 244 -21.11 12.82 29.65
N ILE A 245 -21.02 13.70 28.64
CA ILE A 245 -21.28 15.14 28.80
C ILE A 245 -22.67 15.37 29.38
N TYR A 246 -23.70 14.77 28.76
CA TYR A 246 -25.07 14.90 29.23
C TYR A 246 -25.22 14.42 30.69
N ALA A 247 -24.68 13.26 31.02
CA ALA A 247 -24.71 12.68 32.37
C ALA A 247 -24.03 13.60 33.41
N THR A 248 -22.88 14.19 33.08
CA THR A 248 -22.16 15.13 33.97
C THR A 248 -22.96 16.41 34.24
N PHE A 249 -23.58 17.01 33.21
CA PHE A 249 -24.36 18.24 33.39
C PHE A 249 -25.73 18.00 34.04
N ALA A 250 -26.40 16.91 33.66
CA ALA A 250 -27.68 16.51 34.24
C ALA A 250 -27.53 15.89 35.63
N LYS A 251 -26.30 15.59 36.06
CA LYS A 251 -25.99 14.80 37.27
C LYS A 251 -26.74 13.48 37.28
N ALA A 252 -26.84 12.86 36.10
CA ALA A 252 -27.71 11.74 35.82
C ALA A 252 -26.90 10.49 35.47
N GLY A 253 -26.77 9.60 36.44
CA GLY A 253 -26.20 8.27 36.24
C GLY A 253 -24.68 8.23 35.99
N PRO A 254 -24.15 7.06 35.60
CA PRO A 254 -22.72 6.86 35.38
C PRO A 254 -22.24 7.50 34.08
N VAL A 255 -21.00 8.01 34.07
CA VAL A 255 -20.31 8.50 32.88
C VAL A 255 -19.46 7.41 32.21
N TYR A 256 -19.17 7.57 30.91
CA TYR A 256 -18.43 6.62 30.08
C TYR A 256 -17.26 7.28 29.33
N PHE A 257 -16.64 8.32 29.91
CA PHE A 257 -15.49 9.00 29.33
C PHE A 257 -14.31 8.05 29.05
N ALA A 258 -14.06 7.10 29.96
CA ALA A 258 -13.02 6.08 29.79
C ALA A 258 -13.27 5.19 28.57
N ALA A 259 -14.53 4.80 28.31
CA ALA A 259 -14.88 4.00 27.14
C ALA A 259 -14.63 4.77 25.84
N ALA A 260 -15.02 6.05 25.77
CA ALA A 260 -14.76 6.89 24.61
C ALA A 260 -13.26 7.05 24.33
N ALA A 261 -12.47 7.37 25.37
CA ALA A 261 -11.01 7.51 25.27
C ALA A 261 -10.33 6.18 24.85
N MET A 262 -10.76 5.07 25.45
CA MET A 262 -10.21 3.73 25.17
C MET A 262 -10.45 3.31 23.72
N ILE A 263 -11.68 3.46 23.22
CA ILE A 263 -12.01 3.11 21.82
C ILE A 263 -11.14 3.91 20.86
N THR A 264 -11.04 5.23 21.06
CA THR A 264 -10.24 6.10 20.20
C THR A 264 -8.76 5.76 20.25
N THR A 265 -8.19 5.48 21.43
CA THR A 265 -6.78 5.14 21.59
C THR A 265 -6.42 3.78 21.00
N ILE A 266 -7.27 2.76 21.18
CA ILE A 266 -7.06 1.44 20.55
C ILE A 266 -7.13 1.57 19.02
N ALA A 267 -8.04 2.38 18.49
CA ALA A 267 -8.12 2.63 17.06
C ALA A 267 -6.85 3.30 16.51
N ILE A 268 -6.28 4.29 17.22
CA ILE A 268 -5.01 4.92 16.86
C ILE A 268 -3.86 3.89 16.92
N ALA A 269 -3.84 3.03 17.93
CA ALA A 269 -2.84 1.97 18.06
C ALA A 269 -2.92 0.98 16.89
N GLY A 270 -4.13 0.51 16.55
CA GLY A 270 -4.38 -0.39 15.43
C GLY A 270 -3.88 0.18 14.10
N ARG A 271 -4.23 1.44 13.79
CA ARG A 271 -3.71 2.15 12.60
C ARG A 271 -2.19 2.25 12.60
N SER A 272 -1.57 2.44 13.76
CA SER A 272 -0.11 2.52 13.88
C SER A 272 0.56 1.18 13.55
N PHE A 273 0.01 0.07 14.03
CA PHE A 273 0.49 -1.28 13.69
C PHE A 273 0.27 -1.61 12.22
N GLU A 274 -0.89 -1.26 11.67
CA GLU A 274 -1.20 -1.47 10.26
C GLU A 274 -0.22 -0.71 9.36
N ASN A 275 0.02 0.56 9.66
CA ASN A 275 0.98 1.39 8.93
C ASN A 275 2.40 0.84 9.04
N LEU A 276 2.80 0.33 10.21
CA LEU A 276 4.12 -0.30 10.39
C LEU A 276 4.26 -1.56 9.53
N ALA A 277 3.24 -2.40 9.48
CA ALA A 277 3.23 -3.61 8.65
C ALA A 277 3.31 -3.26 7.15
N LYS A 278 2.51 -2.28 6.69
CA LYS A 278 2.54 -1.80 5.30
C LYS A 278 3.87 -1.18 4.91
N ARG A 279 4.49 -0.41 5.81
CA ARG A 279 5.80 0.20 5.59
C ARG A 279 6.88 -0.84 5.32
N ARG A 280 7.00 -1.86 6.15
CA ARG A 280 8.00 -2.93 5.95
C ARG A 280 7.86 -3.61 4.59
N LEU A 281 6.64 -3.86 4.14
CA LEU A 281 6.36 -4.44 2.84
C LEU A 281 6.72 -3.49 1.69
N THR A 282 6.43 -2.19 1.87
CA THR A 282 6.69 -1.17 0.86
C THR A 282 8.18 -0.83 0.76
N ASP A 283 8.89 -0.76 1.88
CA ASP A 283 10.31 -0.45 1.95
C ASP A 283 11.15 -1.54 1.28
N ALA A 284 10.80 -2.82 1.49
CA ALA A 284 11.46 -3.95 0.80
C ALA A 284 11.30 -3.86 -0.73
N SER A 285 10.14 -3.40 -1.22
CA SER A 285 9.92 -3.20 -2.65
C SER A 285 10.62 -1.95 -3.19
N ASN A 286 10.66 -0.87 -2.41
CA ASN A 286 11.30 0.39 -2.81
C ASN A 286 12.83 0.32 -2.75
N TRP A 287 13.40 -0.63 -2.00
CA TRP A 287 14.84 -0.83 -1.93
C TRP A 287 15.47 -1.01 -3.31
N PHE A 288 14.85 -1.77 -4.21
CA PHE A 288 15.31 -1.92 -5.59
C PHE A 288 15.31 -0.60 -6.35
N ASN A 289 14.25 0.21 -6.22
CA ASN A 289 14.19 1.53 -6.85
C ASN A 289 15.19 2.52 -6.25
N SER A 290 15.63 2.32 -5.00
CA SER A 290 16.70 3.12 -4.40
C SER A 290 18.10 2.73 -4.91
N LEU A 291 18.21 1.62 -5.64
CA LEU A 291 19.46 1.23 -6.29
C LEU A 291 19.74 2.08 -7.53
N LEU A 292 18.71 2.50 -8.26
CA LEU A 292 18.86 3.34 -9.45
C LEU A 292 19.24 4.78 -9.06
N PRO A 293 20.27 5.36 -9.72
CA PRO A 293 20.60 6.77 -9.56
C PRO A 293 19.54 7.65 -10.21
N ASP A 294 19.31 8.85 -9.66
CA ASP A 294 18.31 9.79 -10.18
C ASP A 294 18.84 10.56 -11.42
N GLN A 295 20.16 10.62 -11.59
CA GLN A 295 20.82 11.35 -12.67
C GLN A 295 21.91 10.49 -13.33
N ALA A 296 22.13 10.73 -14.61
CA ALA A 296 23.18 10.15 -15.42
C ALA A 296 23.97 11.24 -16.16
N TRP A 297 25.21 10.96 -16.52
CA TRP A 297 26.08 11.90 -17.21
C TRP A 297 26.11 11.64 -18.71
N LEU A 298 25.42 12.45 -19.49
CA LEU A 298 25.41 12.35 -20.95
C LEU A 298 26.67 12.98 -21.55
N ILE A 299 27.37 12.24 -22.41
CA ILE A 299 28.51 12.75 -23.19
C ILE A 299 27.97 13.36 -24.49
N LYS A 300 28.05 14.68 -24.62
CA LYS A 300 27.84 15.41 -25.89
C LYS A 300 29.20 15.77 -26.50
N ALA A 301 29.22 16.11 -27.79
CA ALA A 301 30.45 16.34 -28.57
C ALA A 301 31.47 17.33 -27.98
N ALA A 302 31.05 18.22 -27.05
CA ALA A 302 31.92 19.21 -26.42
C ALA A 302 31.70 19.37 -24.90
N SER A 303 30.82 18.60 -24.27
CA SER A 303 30.49 18.77 -22.84
C SER A 303 29.84 17.54 -22.22
N ILE A 304 30.00 17.39 -20.91
CA ILE A 304 29.29 16.40 -20.09
C ILE A 304 28.12 17.11 -19.40
N GLU A 305 26.91 16.61 -19.57
CA GLU A 305 25.69 17.19 -19.00
C GLU A 305 24.98 16.17 -18.09
N ALA A 306 24.45 16.62 -16.96
CA ALA A 306 23.62 15.78 -16.10
C ALA A 306 22.19 15.73 -16.65
N ILE A 307 21.70 14.54 -16.95
CA ILE A 307 20.32 14.29 -17.39
C ILE A 307 19.60 13.38 -16.39
N PRO A 308 18.27 13.52 -16.20
CA PRO A 308 17.49 12.56 -15.44
C PRO A 308 17.60 11.15 -16.04
N THR A 309 17.65 10.12 -15.19
CA THR A 309 17.74 8.73 -15.67
C THR A 309 16.54 8.32 -16.54
N ASP A 310 15.37 8.90 -16.30
CA ASP A 310 14.14 8.64 -17.06
C ASP A 310 14.19 9.22 -18.50
N ASP A 311 15.08 10.18 -18.77
CA ASP A 311 15.22 10.85 -20.07
C ASP A 311 16.29 10.20 -20.96
N ILE A 312 16.89 9.08 -20.54
CA ILE A 312 17.91 8.37 -21.32
C ILE A 312 17.25 7.58 -22.47
N GLU A 313 17.63 7.89 -23.70
CA GLU A 313 17.16 7.17 -24.89
C GLU A 313 18.22 6.20 -25.46
N PRO A 314 17.80 5.11 -26.14
CA PRO A 314 18.73 4.19 -26.80
C PRO A 314 19.66 4.90 -27.80
N GLY A 315 20.97 4.65 -27.70
CA GLY A 315 21.99 5.24 -28.55
C GLY A 315 22.72 6.44 -27.95
N MET A 316 22.31 6.92 -26.77
CA MET A 316 23.05 7.92 -26.01
C MET A 316 24.31 7.33 -25.34
N HIS A 317 25.40 8.09 -25.30
CA HIS A 317 26.63 7.71 -24.60
C HIS A 317 26.65 8.30 -23.19
N ILE A 318 26.67 7.44 -22.19
CA ILE A 318 26.63 7.83 -20.77
C ILE A 318 27.99 7.55 -20.12
N LEU A 319 28.51 8.54 -19.39
CA LEU A 319 29.70 8.42 -18.56
C LEU A 319 29.32 7.89 -17.18
N VAL A 320 29.98 6.84 -16.73
CA VAL A 320 29.87 6.33 -15.35
C VAL A 320 31.23 6.50 -14.68
N ARG A 321 31.30 7.28 -13.60
CA ARG A 321 32.55 7.53 -12.88
C ARG A 321 32.84 6.42 -11.86
N PRO A 322 34.10 6.25 -11.42
CA PRO A 322 34.42 5.32 -10.35
C PRO A 322 33.59 5.58 -9.08
N GLY A 323 32.94 4.53 -8.58
CA GLY A 323 32.06 4.61 -7.40
C GLY A 323 30.63 5.07 -7.70
N GLU A 324 30.31 5.49 -8.92
CA GLU A 324 28.94 5.73 -9.35
C GLU A 324 28.24 4.43 -9.74
N ARG A 325 26.91 4.44 -9.67
CA ARG A 325 26.09 3.29 -10.08
C ARG A 325 25.75 3.40 -11.55
N VAL A 326 25.66 2.25 -12.20
CA VAL A 326 25.22 2.16 -13.59
C VAL A 326 23.72 2.51 -13.67
N PRO A 327 23.31 3.55 -14.43
CA PRO A 327 21.94 4.05 -14.41
C PRO A 327 20.95 3.18 -15.20
N ILE A 328 21.41 2.55 -16.28
CA ILE A 328 20.59 1.74 -17.19
C ILE A 328 21.45 0.66 -17.85
N ASP A 329 20.81 -0.38 -18.36
CA ASP A 329 21.46 -1.43 -19.15
C ASP A 329 22.07 -0.85 -20.43
N GLY A 330 23.31 -1.22 -20.73
CA GLY A 330 24.04 -0.72 -21.90
C GLY A 330 25.25 -1.57 -22.25
N VAL A 331 26.01 -1.13 -23.25
CA VAL A 331 27.25 -1.76 -23.69
C VAL A 331 28.40 -0.79 -23.47
N ILE A 332 29.52 -1.28 -22.93
CA ILE A 332 30.73 -0.48 -22.74
C ILE A 332 31.35 -0.23 -24.11
N VAL A 333 31.41 1.04 -24.50
CA VAL A 333 32.03 1.48 -25.77
C VAL A 333 33.50 1.82 -25.55
N GLU A 334 33.82 2.46 -24.41
CA GLU A 334 35.18 2.89 -24.06
C GLU A 334 35.45 2.70 -22.56
N GLY A 335 36.66 2.26 -22.23
CA GLY A 335 37.12 2.03 -20.85
C GLY A 335 37.00 0.57 -20.39
N SER A 336 37.59 0.29 -19.23
CA SER A 336 37.48 -0.99 -18.53
C SER A 336 37.38 -0.73 -17.04
N SER A 337 36.47 -1.40 -16.34
CA SER A 337 36.26 -1.21 -14.91
C SER A 337 35.81 -2.49 -14.23
N VAL A 338 35.74 -2.45 -12.91
CA VAL A 338 35.21 -3.54 -12.10
C VAL A 338 33.86 -3.09 -11.55
N ILE A 339 32.81 -3.85 -11.87
CA ILE A 339 31.43 -3.52 -11.51
C ILE A 339 30.93 -4.50 -10.46
N ASP A 340 30.35 -3.95 -9.39
CA ASP A 340 29.68 -4.74 -8.35
C ASP A 340 28.22 -4.99 -8.75
N GLU A 341 27.93 -6.23 -9.17
CA GLU A 341 26.58 -6.69 -9.51
C GLU A 341 25.89 -7.39 -8.33
N SER A 342 26.46 -7.39 -7.11
CA SER A 342 25.96 -8.16 -5.96
C SER A 342 24.51 -7.85 -5.59
N ALA A 343 24.07 -6.61 -5.77
CA ALA A 343 22.69 -6.19 -5.52
C ALA A 343 21.67 -6.80 -6.50
N LEU A 344 22.12 -7.25 -7.67
CA LEU A 344 21.30 -7.85 -8.74
C LEU A 344 21.50 -9.36 -8.85
N SER A 345 22.75 -9.82 -8.89
CA SER A 345 23.13 -11.23 -9.06
C SER A 345 23.20 -12.01 -7.75
N GLY A 346 23.40 -11.33 -6.62
CA GLY A 346 23.68 -11.96 -5.32
C GLY A 346 25.11 -12.52 -5.20
N GLU A 347 25.95 -12.36 -6.23
CA GLU A 347 27.35 -12.78 -6.18
C GLU A 347 28.21 -11.70 -5.51
N ILE A 348 29.07 -12.12 -4.57
CA ILE A 348 29.89 -11.20 -3.75
C ILE A 348 31.09 -10.65 -4.55
N SER A 349 31.55 -11.39 -5.56
CA SER A 349 32.75 -11.04 -6.32
C SER A 349 32.41 -10.04 -7.44
N PRO A 350 33.09 -8.88 -7.49
CA PRO A 350 32.91 -7.92 -8.58
C PRO A 350 33.33 -8.52 -9.93
N ILE A 351 32.65 -8.13 -11.00
CA ILE A 351 32.91 -8.63 -12.35
C ILE A 351 33.69 -7.55 -13.12
N SER A 352 34.79 -7.95 -13.76
CA SER A 352 35.53 -7.07 -14.67
C SER A 352 34.76 -6.93 -15.98
N LYS A 353 34.54 -5.69 -16.42
CA LYS A 353 33.80 -5.35 -17.63
C LYS A 353 34.58 -4.36 -18.49
#